data_AF-A0AAP2UIB4-F1
#
_entry.id   AF-A0AAP2UIB4-F1
#
_cell.length_a   1.000
_cell.length_b   1.000
_cell.length_c   1.000
_cell.angle_alpha   90.00
_cell.angle_beta   90.00
_cell.angle_gamma   90.00
#
_symmetry.space_group_name_H-M   'P 1'
#
loop_
_entity.id
_entity.type
_entity.pdbx_description
1 polymer ?
#
loop_
_entity_poly.entity_id
_entity_poly.type
_entity_poly.pdbx_seq_one_letter_code
_entity_poly.pdbx_strand_id
1 'polypeptide(L)' 'IQRGVIVIPKSTHVERIKENIDIFDFELNEEEMKQISSLDMGYSGSRAKHFEPDFVRMVLNNKIHD' A
#
# COMPACT_ATOMS: atom_id res chain seq x y z
N ILE A 1 6.67 -8.62 3.20
CA ILE A 1 7.45 -9.56 4.06
C ILE A 1 8.78 -9.93 3.41
N GLN A 2 8.85 -10.59 2.24
CA GLN A 2 10.13 -10.99 1.62
C GLN A 2 11.09 -9.82 1.30
N ARG A 3 10.58 -8.61 1.02
CA ARG A 3 11.39 -7.38 0.86
C ARG A 3 11.82 -6.72 2.19
N GLY A 4 11.53 -7.32 3.34
CA GLY A 4 11.78 -6.74 4.66
C GLY A 4 10.85 -5.57 5.06
N VAL A 5 9.80 -5.32 4.28
CA VAL A 5 8.83 -4.23 4.54
C VAL A 5 7.62 -4.76 5.30
N ILE A 6 7.28 -4.09 6.40
CA ILE A 6 6.07 -4.34 7.20
C ILE A 6 4.85 -3.84 6.42
N VAL A 7 3.80 -4.65 6.35
CA VAL A 7 2.56 -4.36 5.63
C VAL A 7 1.38 -4.26 6.60
N ILE A 8 0.45 -3.34 6.35
CA ILE A 8 -0.74 -3.11 7.20
C ILE A 8 -2.01 -3.17 6.32
N PRO A 9 -2.44 -4.36 5.88
CA PRO A 9 -3.64 -4.50 5.05
C PRO A 9 -4.91 -4.21 5.87
N LYS A 10 -5.85 -3.46 5.29
CA LYS A 10 -7.16 -3.16 5.91
C LYS A 10 -8.27 -3.96 5.25
N SER A 11 -9.12 -4.57 6.05
CA SER A 11 -10.36 -5.20 5.58
C SER A 11 -11.48 -5.03 6.63
N THR A 12 -12.73 -5.01 6.17
CA THR A 12 -13.94 -5.10 7.00
C THR A 12 -14.59 -6.48 6.94
N HIS A 13 -14.09 -7.36 6.07
CA HIS A 13 -14.59 -8.73 5.90
C HIS A 13 -13.67 -9.71 6.63
N VAL A 14 -14.25 -10.52 7.51
CA VAL A 14 -13.52 -11.47 8.37
C VAL A 14 -12.71 -12.47 7.55
N GLU A 15 -13.28 -13.03 6.48
CA GLU A 15 -12.55 -14.02 5.65
C GLU A 15 -11.29 -13.42 5.02
N ARG A 16 -11.38 -12.18 4.49
CA ARG A 16 -10.19 -11.47 4.00
C ARG A 16 -9.16 -11.16 5.08
N ILE A 17 -9.58 -10.93 6.33
CA ILE A 17 -8.64 -10.71 7.43
C ILE A 17 -7.84 -11.98 7.69
N LYS A 18 -8.50 -13.15 7.67
CA LYS A 18 -7.84 -14.46 7.80
C LYS A 18 -6.91 -14.74 6.62
N GLU A 19 -7.39 -14.56 5.39
CA GLU A 19 -6.57 -14.75 4.18
C GLU A 19 -5.34 -13.83 4.15
N ASN A 20 -5.48 -12.55 4.54
CA ASN A 20 -4.37 -11.60 4.51
C ASN A 20 -3.23 -11.93 5.50
N ILE A 21 -3.53 -12.65 6.59
CA ILE A 21 -2.51 -13.07 7.57
C ILE A 21 -1.93 -14.45 7.25
N ASP A 22 -2.67 -15.29 6.52
CA ASP A 22 -2.28 -16.64 6.12
C ASP A 22 -1.42 -16.64 4.86
N ILE A 23 -0.24 -16.02 4.95
CA ILE A 23 0.70 -15.83 3.82
C ILE A 23 2.12 -16.32 4.10
N PHE A 24 2.31 -17.08 5.19
CA PHE A 24 3.63 -17.48 5.67
C PHE A 24 4.01 -18.92 5.33
N ASP A 25 3.12 -19.65 4.68
CA ASP A 25 3.27 -21.03 4.25
C ASP A 25 3.77 -21.16 2.79
N PHE A 26 3.94 -20.04 2.08
CA PHE A 26 4.50 -19.99 0.74
C PHE A 26 5.56 -18.90 0.59
N GLU A 27 6.35 -19.01 -0.47
CA GLU A 27 7.35 -18.02 -0.85
C GLU A 27 7.33 -17.79 -2.36
N LEU A 28 7.48 -16.52 -2.78
CA LEU A 28 7.63 -16.18 -4.20
C LEU A 28 9.08 -16.41 -4.64
N ASN A 29 9.25 -17.00 -5.81
CA ASN A 29 10.56 -17.20 -6.42
C ASN A 29 11.10 -15.91 -7.07
N GLU A 30 12.36 -15.94 -7.50
CA GLU A 30 13.03 -14.76 -8.07
C GLU A 30 12.34 -14.23 -9.33
N GLU A 31 11.80 -15.10 -10.18
CA GLU A 31 11.14 -14.69 -11.42
C GLU A 31 9.79 -14.02 -11.13
N GLU A 32 9.01 -14.58 -10.22
CA GLU A 32 7.75 -13.97 -9.75
C GLU A 32 8.01 -12.59 -9.12
N MET A 33 9.07 -12.48 -8.31
CA MET A 33 9.48 -11.21 -7.72
C MET A 33 9.90 -10.17 -8.77
N LYS A 34 10.57 -10.59 -9.85
CA LYS A 34 10.92 -9.72 -10.99
C LYS A 34 9.67 -9.26 -11.74
N GLN A 35 8.73 -10.17 -12.00
CA GLN A 35 7.48 -9.85 -12.67
C GLN A 35 6.68 -8.80 -11.87
N ILE A 36 6.55 -8.97 -10.55
CA ILE A 36 5.89 -7.98 -9.69
C ILE A 36 6.61 -6.63 -9.73
N SER A 37 7.95 -6.63 -9.70
CA SER A 37 8.74 -5.39 -9.75
C SER A 37 8.54 -4.61 -11.06
N SER A 38 8.24 -5.31 -12.17
CA SER A 38 7.98 -4.69 -13.47
C SER A 38 6.67 -3.90 -13.52
N LEU A 39 5.79 -4.07 -12.53
CA LEU A 39 4.50 -3.37 -12.44
C LEU A 39 4.61 -1.98 -11.77
N ASP A 40 5.80 -1.57 -11.32
CA ASP A 40 5.96 -0.24 -10.74
C ASP A 40 5.72 0.85 -11.79
N MET A 41 4.83 1.79 -11.46
CA MET A 41 4.48 2.94 -12.31
C MET A 41 4.91 4.27 -11.69
N GLY A 42 5.68 4.23 -10.59
CA GLY A 42 6.04 5.42 -9.82
C GLY A 42 4.84 6.15 -9.24
N TYR A 43 4.94 7.48 -9.12
CA TYR A 43 3.88 8.35 -8.60
C TYR A 43 2.75 8.56 -9.61
N SER A 44 1.91 7.55 -9.81
CA SER A 44 0.71 7.61 -10.67
C SER A 44 -0.61 7.66 -9.88
N GLY A 45 -1.70 8.06 -10.53
CA GLY A 45 -3.07 7.97 -9.98
C GLY A 45 -3.38 8.92 -8.81
N SER A 46 -4.29 8.50 -7.92
CA SER A 46 -4.78 9.27 -6.77
C SER A 46 -3.86 9.24 -5.54
N ARG A 47 -2.59 8.86 -5.71
CA ARG A 47 -1.62 8.78 -4.60
C ARG A 47 -1.34 10.17 -4.03
N ALA A 48 -1.18 10.26 -2.71
CA ALA A 48 -0.84 11.49 -2.01
C ALA A 48 0.55 12.00 -2.43
N LYS A 49 0.58 13.16 -3.09
CA LYS A 49 1.82 13.80 -3.52
C LYS A 49 2.18 14.92 -2.55
N HIS A 50 2.89 14.53 -1.50
CA HIS A 50 3.28 15.41 -0.38
C HIS A 50 4.15 16.61 -0.79
N PHE A 51 4.71 16.59 -2.00
CA PHE A 51 5.50 17.68 -2.58
C PHE A 51 4.68 18.64 -3.45
N GLU A 52 3.41 18.35 -3.76
CA GLU A 52 2.57 19.25 -4.55
C GLU A 52 1.88 20.28 -3.63
N PRO A 53 2.08 21.61 -3.85
CA PRO A 53 1.53 22.64 -2.98
C PRO A 53 0.00 22.59 -2.81
N ASP A 54 -0.73 22.21 -3.85
CA ASP A 54 -2.19 22.12 -3.81
C ASP A 54 -2.67 20.97 -2.94
N PHE A 55 -1.98 19.83 -2.97
CA PHE A 55 -2.25 18.71 -2.07
C PHE A 55 -2.00 19.10 -0.61
N VAL A 56 -0.90 19.82 -0.33
CA VAL A 56 -0.58 20.29 1.02
C VAL A 56 -1.66 21.23 1.56
N ARG A 57 -2.09 22.22 0.77
CA ARG A 57 -3.17 23.14 1.16
C ARG A 57 -4.48 22.39 1.44
N MET A 58 -4.84 21.42 0.59
CA MET A 58 -6.04 20.60 0.77
C MET A 58 -6.03 19.88 2.12
N VAL A 59 -4.92 19.20 2.46
CA VAL A 59 -4.81 18.45 3.72
C VAL A 59 -4.88 19.38 4.93
N LEU A 60 -4.20 20.52 4.90
CA LEU A 60 -4.18 21.46 6.04
C LEU A 60 -5.54 22.12 6.32
N ASN A 61 -6.39 22.24 5.31
CA ASN A 61 -7.74 22.79 5.46
C ASN A 61 -8.75 21.77 6.01
N ASN A 62 -8.41 20.48 6.04
CA ASN A 62 -9.29 19.46 6.61
C ASN A 62 -9.25 19.49 8.14
N LYS A 63 -10.30 20.04 8.75
CA LYS A 63 -10.53 20.00 10.19
C LYS A 63 -11.48 18.86 10.55
N ILE A 64 -11.14 18.09 11.59
CA ILE A 64 -11.98 17.00 12.13
C ILE A 64 -12.80 17.47 13.35
N HIS A 65 -12.45 18.63 13.90
CA HIS A 65 -13.11 19.34 14.98
C HIS A 65 -12.80 20.83 14.83
N ASP A 66 -13.59 21.70 15.47
CA ASP A 66 -13.44 23.17 15.40
C ASP A 66 -12.06 23.66 15.90
#